data_AF-A0A945ZCT1-F1
#
_entry.id   AF-A0A945ZCT1-F1
#
_cell.length_a   1.000
_cell.length_b   1.000
_cell.length_c   1.000
_cell.angle_alpha   90.00
_cell.angle_beta   90.00
_cell.angle_gamma   90.00
#
_symmetry.space_group_name_H-M   'P 1'
#
loop_
_entity.id
_entity.type
_entity.pdbx_description
1 polymer ?
#
loop_
_entity_poly.entity_id
_entity_poly.type
_entity_poly.pdbx_seq_one_letter_code
_entity_poly.pdbx_strand_id
1 'polypeptide(L)'
;MNEDPFRIFALPHARALGDFIIQNIVAASLKSNFENSRLFVYYRDDRDYKNLIIESNIYIDYKINTKGTKGSFPIDLFDQNSGRPIHSPDREFYEKMVHRPDLIISPATMNAAVLNTLPNTPRFAFPERHVSVLTERLREHGVSPDRWFCIMHCRDESYPYRPGNDFRDMPHADFIAVARLIVDELGGQVVRVGHPGMRQFPKMSGLLDLSRVPDSFALQ
;
A
#
# COMPACT_ATOMS: atom_id res chain seq x y z
N MET A 1 -12.23 5.24 -34.07
CA MET A 1 -11.41 5.08 -32.84
C MET A 1 -11.68 3.69 -32.32
N ASN A 2 -10.65 2.97 -31.89
CA ASN A 2 -10.84 1.63 -31.33
C ASN A 2 -11.63 1.78 -30.01
N GLU A 3 -12.82 1.18 -29.92
CA GLU A 3 -13.66 1.26 -28.70
C GLU A 3 -13.08 0.42 -27.54
N ASP A 4 -12.16 -0.48 -27.87
CA ASP A 4 -11.50 -1.35 -26.92
C ASP A 4 -10.63 -0.56 -25.93
N PRO A 5 -10.77 -0.80 -24.61
CA PRO A 5 -9.96 -0.13 -23.62
C PRO A 5 -8.49 -0.58 -23.70
N PHE A 6 -7.56 0.31 -23.38
CA PHE A 6 -6.14 -0.02 -23.22
C PHE A 6 -5.93 -0.85 -21.95
N ARG A 7 -5.44 -2.09 -22.09
CA ARG A 7 -5.38 -3.09 -21.01
C ARG A 7 -3.98 -3.17 -20.41
N ILE A 8 -3.86 -2.80 -19.15
CA ILE A 8 -2.63 -2.82 -18.38
C ILE A 8 -2.69 -3.98 -17.40
N PHE A 9 -1.68 -4.85 -17.42
CA PHE A 9 -1.51 -5.94 -16.47
C PHE A 9 -0.30 -5.69 -15.58
N ALA A 10 -0.52 -5.46 -14.29
CA ALA A 10 0.52 -5.15 -13.32
C ALA A 10 0.73 -6.29 -12.30
N LEU A 11 2.00 -6.52 -11.95
CA LEU A 11 2.46 -7.59 -11.06
C LEU A 11 3.09 -7.01 -9.76
N PRO A 12 2.36 -6.32 -8.87
CA PRO A 12 2.94 -5.82 -7.63
C PRO A 12 3.29 -6.99 -6.69
N HIS A 13 4.57 -7.32 -6.59
CA HIS A 13 5.09 -8.47 -5.84
C HIS A 13 6.01 -8.11 -4.68
N ALA A 14 6.23 -6.82 -4.41
CA ALA A 14 7.08 -6.39 -3.32
C ALA A 14 6.61 -6.95 -1.97
N ARG A 15 7.59 -7.33 -1.13
CA ARG A 15 7.39 -7.88 0.21
C ARG A 15 7.55 -6.85 1.33
N ALA A 16 8.10 -5.68 1.01
CA ALA A 16 8.13 -4.55 1.94
C ALA A 16 6.90 -3.67 1.68
N LEU A 17 6.33 -3.13 2.76
CA LEU A 17 5.14 -2.29 2.70
C LEU A 17 5.31 -1.10 1.74
N GLY A 18 6.35 -0.30 1.94
CA GLY A 18 6.61 0.90 1.13
C GLY A 18 6.80 0.58 -0.36
N ASP A 19 7.57 -0.46 -0.68
CA ASP A 19 7.78 -0.88 -2.07
C ASP A 19 6.47 -1.37 -2.71
N PHE A 20 5.61 -2.07 -1.96
CA PHE A 20 4.31 -2.52 -2.47
C PHE A 20 3.34 -1.36 -2.70
N ILE A 21 3.35 -0.34 -1.82
CA ILE A 21 2.61 0.91 -2.03
C ILE A 21 3.09 1.61 -3.30
N ILE A 22 4.41 1.79 -3.45
CA ILE A 22 5.03 2.40 -4.63
C ILE A 22 4.60 1.65 -5.89
N GLN A 23 4.62 0.31 -5.87
CA GLN A 23 4.20 -0.49 -7.03
C GLN A 23 2.75 -0.22 -7.44
N ASN A 24 1.85 -0.12 -6.47
CA ASN A 24 0.44 0.20 -6.74
C ASN A 24 0.26 1.64 -7.25
N ILE A 25 1.03 2.60 -6.72
CA ILE A 25 1.00 3.99 -7.20
C ILE A 25 1.49 4.05 -8.65
N VAL A 26 2.59 3.38 -8.99
CA VAL A 26 3.10 3.34 -10.37
C VAL A 26 2.06 2.74 -11.32
N ALA A 27 1.44 1.62 -10.96
CA ALA A 27 0.42 0.98 -11.77
C ALA A 27 -0.80 1.90 -12.02
N ALA A 28 -1.29 2.55 -10.97
CA ALA A 28 -2.39 3.52 -11.08
C ALA A 28 -2.00 4.77 -11.89
N SER A 29 -0.75 5.23 -11.73
CA SER A 29 -0.20 6.37 -12.47
C SER A 29 -0.16 6.07 -13.96
N LEU A 30 0.30 4.87 -14.33
CA LEU A 30 0.32 4.42 -15.72
C LEU A 30 -1.10 4.35 -16.29
N LYS A 31 -2.08 3.77 -15.59
CA LYS A 31 -3.49 3.80 -16.01
C LYS A 31 -3.96 5.23 -16.32
N SER A 32 -3.62 6.18 -15.46
CA SER A 32 -4.04 7.57 -15.59
C SER A 32 -3.42 8.31 -16.79
N ASN A 33 -2.43 7.73 -17.48
CA ASN A 33 -1.85 8.29 -18.71
C ASN A 33 -2.55 7.82 -20.00
N PHE A 34 -3.50 6.88 -19.91
CA PHE A 34 -4.22 6.35 -21.06
C PHE A 34 -5.71 6.60 -20.90
N GLU A 35 -6.30 7.30 -21.88
CA GLU A 35 -7.76 7.41 -22.00
C GLU A 35 -8.38 6.04 -22.23
N ASN A 36 -9.55 5.78 -21.63
CA ASN A 36 -10.26 4.50 -21.70
C ASN A 36 -9.34 3.29 -21.41
N SER A 37 -8.72 3.26 -20.23
CA SER A 37 -7.82 2.16 -19.85
C SER A 37 -8.37 1.30 -18.72
N ARG A 38 -7.94 0.05 -18.67
CA ARG A 38 -8.22 -0.91 -17.61
C ARG A 38 -6.94 -1.40 -16.97
N LEU A 39 -6.90 -1.41 -15.65
CA LEU A 39 -5.80 -1.93 -14.84
C LEU A 39 -6.21 -3.24 -14.19
N PHE A 40 -5.48 -4.29 -14.55
CA PHE A 40 -5.55 -5.61 -13.97
C PHE A 40 -4.35 -5.82 -13.06
N VAL A 41 -4.59 -6.25 -11.82
CA VAL A 41 -3.52 -6.46 -10.83
C VAL A 41 -3.48 -7.91 -10.41
N TYR A 42 -2.35 -8.56 -10.61
CA TYR A 42 -2.06 -9.85 -10.01
C TYR A 42 -1.12 -9.67 -8.82
N TYR A 43 -1.54 -10.14 -7.65
CA TYR A 43 -0.73 -10.05 -6.44
C TYR A 43 -0.89 -11.29 -5.57
N ARG A 44 0.14 -11.52 -4.75
CA ARG A 44 0.13 -12.53 -3.70
C ARG A 44 -0.32 -11.90 -2.40
N ASP A 45 -1.39 -12.43 -1.84
CA ASP A 45 -1.88 -12.07 -0.51
C ASP A 45 -1.12 -12.85 0.56
N ASP A 46 0.17 -12.58 0.65
CA ASP A 46 1.12 -13.23 1.57
C ASP A 46 1.52 -12.33 2.74
N ARG A 47 0.83 -11.19 2.90
CA ARG A 47 1.04 -10.17 3.94
C ARG A 47 -0.30 -9.53 4.30
N ASP A 48 -0.52 -9.37 5.60
CA ASP A 48 -1.70 -8.76 6.22
C ASP A 48 -2.10 -7.40 5.62
N TYR A 49 -1.13 -6.59 5.22
CA TYR A 49 -1.36 -5.25 4.67
C TYR A 49 -1.81 -5.21 3.20
N LYS A 50 -1.59 -6.27 2.42
CA LYS A 50 -1.70 -6.18 0.95
C LYS A 50 -3.13 -6.01 0.47
N ASN A 51 -4.07 -6.73 1.06
CA ASN A 51 -5.49 -6.60 0.71
C ASN A 51 -5.98 -5.17 0.91
N LEU A 52 -5.65 -4.54 2.04
CA LEU A 52 -6.09 -3.17 2.30
C LEU A 52 -5.51 -2.18 1.27
N ILE A 53 -4.24 -2.31 0.90
CA ILE A 53 -3.62 -1.45 -0.11
C ILE A 53 -4.26 -1.66 -1.49
N ILE A 54 -4.51 -2.91 -1.87
CA ILE A 54 -5.20 -3.24 -3.13
C ILE A 54 -6.62 -2.68 -3.14
N GLU A 55 -7.34 -2.78 -2.03
CA GLU A 55 -8.69 -2.21 -1.89
C GLU A 55 -8.68 -0.68 -1.89
N SER A 56 -7.60 -0.07 -1.42
CA SER A 56 -7.45 1.38 -1.39
C SER A 56 -7.11 1.97 -2.77
N ASN A 57 -6.61 1.14 -3.68
CA ASN A 57 -6.28 1.54 -5.04
C ASN A 57 -7.54 1.48 -5.93
N ILE A 58 -8.31 2.58 -5.93
CA ILE A 58 -9.54 2.74 -6.70
C ILE A 58 -9.37 2.66 -8.22
N TYR A 59 -8.12 2.61 -8.71
CA TYR A 59 -7.81 2.51 -10.13
C TYR A 59 -7.78 1.05 -10.62
N ILE A 60 -7.83 0.05 -9.74
CA ILE A 60 -7.82 -1.36 -10.13
C ILE A 60 -9.22 -1.79 -10.60
N ASP A 61 -9.36 -2.20 -11.86
CA ASP A 61 -10.63 -2.68 -12.42
C ASP A 61 -10.83 -4.18 -12.19
N TYR A 62 -9.74 -4.93 -12.07
CA TYR A 62 -9.78 -6.35 -11.74
C TYR A 62 -8.54 -6.78 -10.97
N LYS A 63 -8.74 -7.59 -9.94
CA LYS A 63 -7.66 -8.12 -9.11
C LYS A 63 -7.67 -9.64 -9.12
N ILE A 64 -6.50 -10.21 -9.35
CA ILE A 64 -6.24 -11.65 -9.25
C ILE A 64 -5.44 -11.84 -7.96
N ASN A 65 -6.11 -12.32 -6.93
CA ASN A 65 -5.50 -12.66 -5.65
C ASN A 65 -5.14 -14.15 -5.65
N THR A 66 -3.85 -14.45 -5.58
CA THR A 66 -3.41 -15.80 -5.20
C THR A 66 -3.28 -15.85 -3.68
N LYS A 67 -4.14 -16.67 -3.04
CA LYS A 67 -4.22 -16.91 -1.58
C LYS A 67 -2.94 -17.53 -1.01
N GLY A 68 -1.81 -16.80 -1.06
CA GLY A 68 -0.51 -17.25 -0.58
C GLY A 68 0.04 -18.51 -1.26
N THR A 69 -0.53 -18.96 -2.39
CA THR A 69 0.01 -20.12 -3.10
C THR A 69 1.40 -19.77 -3.64
N LYS A 70 2.36 -20.69 -3.52
CA LYS A 70 3.72 -20.53 -4.06
C LYS A 70 3.75 -20.53 -5.61
N GLY A 71 2.59 -20.55 -6.26
CA GLY A 71 2.48 -20.55 -7.70
C GLY A 71 2.97 -19.24 -8.29
N SER A 72 3.81 -19.33 -9.32
CA SER A 72 4.09 -18.22 -10.22
C SER A 72 2.93 -18.03 -11.18
N PHE A 73 2.65 -16.78 -11.57
CA PHE A 73 1.82 -16.53 -12.74
C PHE A 73 2.61 -16.93 -14.00
N PRO A 74 2.16 -17.93 -14.78
CA PRO A 74 2.84 -18.30 -16.01
C PRO A 74 2.71 -17.16 -17.02
N ILE A 75 3.83 -16.57 -17.45
CA ILE A 75 3.81 -15.52 -18.48
C ILE A 75 3.23 -16.04 -19.81
N ASP A 76 3.39 -17.34 -20.07
CA ASP A 76 2.83 -18.07 -21.20
C ASP A 76 1.28 -18.03 -21.24
N LEU A 77 0.60 -17.58 -20.17
CA LEU A 77 -0.84 -17.27 -20.23
C LEU A 77 -1.18 -16.12 -21.21
N PHE A 78 -0.17 -15.35 -21.63
CA PHE A 78 -0.29 -14.33 -22.66
C PHE A 78 0.21 -14.80 -24.02
N ASP A 79 0.70 -16.04 -24.14
CA ASP A 79 1.10 -16.60 -25.43
C ASP A 79 -0.15 -16.90 -26.27
N GLN A 80 -0.25 -16.23 -27.42
CA GLN A 80 -1.34 -16.44 -28.38
C GLN A 80 -0.96 -17.49 -29.44
N ASN A 81 0.24 -18.06 -29.37
CA ASN A 81 0.68 -19.08 -30.30
C ASN A 81 -0.04 -20.42 -30.01
N SER A 82 -0.67 -20.98 -31.04
CA SER A 82 -1.65 -22.06 -30.93
C SER A 82 -1.06 -23.45 -30.66
N GLY A 83 0.27 -23.60 -30.59
CA GLY A 83 0.93 -24.89 -30.52
C GLY A 83 0.67 -25.66 -29.23
N ARG A 84 0.69 -24.99 -28.07
CA ARG A 84 0.48 -25.56 -26.72
C ARG A 84 0.05 -24.46 -25.71
N PRO A 85 -1.14 -23.86 -25.86
CA PRO A 85 -1.54 -22.75 -25.00
C PRO A 85 -1.66 -23.18 -23.54
N ILE A 86 -1.06 -22.40 -22.63
CA ILE A 86 -1.37 -22.49 -21.20
C ILE A 86 -2.66 -21.72 -20.97
N HIS A 87 -3.64 -22.37 -20.34
CA HIS A 87 -4.93 -21.76 -20.06
C HIS A 87 -5.07 -21.44 -18.57
N SER A 88 -5.56 -20.24 -18.28
CA SER A 88 -6.09 -19.95 -16.95
C SER A 88 -7.31 -20.85 -16.70
N PRO A 89 -7.43 -21.50 -15.53
CA PRO A 89 -8.65 -22.21 -15.16
C PRO A 89 -9.80 -21.24 -14.80
N ASP A 90 -9.49 -19.96 -14.60
CA ASP A 90 -10.46 -18.94 -14.22
C ASP A 90 -11.16 -18.37 -15.46
N ARG A 91 -12.48 -18.57 -15.54
CA ARG A 91 -13.32 -18.06 -16.63
C ARG A 91 -13.33 -16.53 -16.66
N GLU A 92 -13.31 -15.88 -15.50
CA GLU A 92 -13.37 -14.42 -15.38
C GLU A 92 -12.14 -13.75 -16.02
N PHE A 93 -10.99 -14.44 -16.02
CA PHE A 93 -9.76 -14.02 -16.70
C PHE A 93 -9.99 -13.78 -18.21
N TYR A 94 -10.79 -14.64 -18.85
CA TYR A 94 -11.11 -14.49 -20.27
C TYR A 94 -12.21 -13.48 -20.51
N GLU A 95 -13.28 -13.51 -19.71
CA GLU A 95 -14.42 -12.60 -19.83
C GLU A 95 -14.00 -11.13 -19.66
N LYS A 96 -13.02 -10.86 -18.80
CA LYS A 96 -12.45 -9.51 -18.61
C LYS A 96 -11.33 -9.16 -19.58
N MET A 97 -11.01 -10.05 -20.53
CA MET A 97 -9.96 -9.87 -21.53
C MET A 97 -8.54 -9.71 -20.92
N VAL A 98 -8.30 -10.31 -19.75
CA VAL A 98 -7.00 -10.21 -19.06
C VAL A 98 -5.90 -10.93 -19.85
N HIS A 99 -6.24 -12.01 -20.56
CA HIS A 99 -5.37 -12.79 -21.45
C HIS A 99 -4.81 -12.00 -22.66
N ARG A 100 -5.26 -10.76 -22.89
CA ARG A 100 -4.81 -9.91 -24.01
C ARG A 100 -4.39 -8.53 -23.50
N PRO A 101 -3.34 -8.41 -22.67
CA PRO A 101 -2.87 -7.12 -22.21
C PRO A 101 -2.18 -6.37 -23.35
N ASP A 102 -2.36 -5.04 -23.39
CA ASP A 102 -1.62 -4.14 -24.27
C ASP A 102 -0.27 -3.75 -23.62
N LEU A 103 -0.21 -3.73 -22.29
CA LEU A 103 0.99 -3.46 -21.50
C LEU A 103 1.10 -4.42 -20.32
N ILE A 104 2.25 -5.07 -20.16
CA ILE A 104 2.59 -5.87 -18.98
C ILE A 104 3.67 -5.13 -18.18
N ILE A 105 3.43 -4.94 -16.88
CA ILE A 105 4.34 -4.22 -16.00
C ILE A 105 4.86 -5.18 -14.92
N SER A 106 6.18 -5.40 -14.96
CA SER A 106 6.88 -6.25 -14.01
C SER A 106 7.10 -5.55 -12.66
N PRO A 107 7.38 -6.32 -11.58
CA PRO A 107 7.75 -5.72 -10.30
C PRO A 107 9.00 -4.82 -10.39
N ALA A 108 9.96 -5.15 -11.25
CA ALA A 108 11.23 -4.43 -11.38
C ALA A 108 11.05 -3.03 -11.99
N THR A 109 10.05 -2.85 -12.85
CA THR A 109 9.71 -1.59 -13.50
C THR A 109 8.82 -0.68 -12.65
N MET A 110 8.37 -1.14 -11.49
CA MET A 110 7.50 -0.39 -10.60
C MET A 110 8.25 0.01 -9.33
N ASN A 111 9.05 1.07 -9.43
CA ASN A 111 9.91 1.56 -8.35
C ASN A 111 9.85 3.10 -8.22
N ALA A 112 10.46 3.64 -7.18
CA ALA A 112 10.42 5.07 -6.88
C ALA A 112 11.05 5.93 -8.00
N ALA A 113 12.08 5.44 -8.67
CA ALA A 113 12.70 6.17 -9.78
C ALA A 113 11.70 6.33 -10.94
N VAL A 114 10.97 5.27 -11.29
CA VAL A 114 9.91 5.33 -12.31
C VAL A 114 8.77 6.24 -11.86
N LEU A 115 8.33 6.14 -10.60
CA LEU A 115 7.28 7.02 -10.07
C LEU A 115 7.62 8.50 -10.27
N ASN A 116 8.86 8.88 -10.00
CA ASN A 116 9.34 10.27 -10.15
C ASN A 116 9.37 10.77 -11.62
N THR A 117 9.16 9.90 -12.60
CA THR A 117 9.08 10.27 -14.01
C THR A 117 7.65 10.38 -14.54
N LEU A 118 6.66 9.94 -13.76
CA LEU A 118 5.26 9.94 -14.19
C LEU A 118 4.61 11.30 -13.88
N PRO A 119 3.82 11.87 -14.80
CA PRO A 119 3.26 13.21 -14.64
C PRO A 119 2.16 13.28 -13.57
N ASN A 120 1.55 12.13 -13.25
CA ASN A 120 0.44 12.02 -12.33
C ASN A 120 0.77 11.03 -11.22
N THR A 121 0.55 11.44 -9.96
CA THR A 121 0.59 10.55 -8.79
C THR A 121 -0.84 10.42 -8.24
N PRO A 122 -1.58 9.38 -8.64
CA PRO A 122 -2.96 9.20 -8.22
C PRO A 122 -3.07 8.96 -6.72
N ARG A 123 -4.22 9.33 -6.16
CA ARG A 123 -4.50 9.20 -4.72
C ARG A 123 -5.28 7.93 -4.46
N PHE A 124 -4.91 7.23 -3.40
CA PHE A 124 -5.70 6.11 -2.91
C PHE A 124 -6.86 6.64 -2.09
N ALA A 125 -7.95 5.87 -2.05
CA ALA A 125 -9.07 6.15 -1.17
C ALA A 125 -9.19 5.00 -0.19
N PHE A 126 -9.28 5.32 1.10
CA PHE A 126 -9.47 4.29 2.11
C PHE A 126 -10.83 3.60 1.91
N PRO A 127 -10.96 2.25 1.99
CA PRO A 127 -12.21 1.60 1.64
C PRO A 127 -13.34 1.96 2.62
N GLU A 128 -14.44 2.51 2.09
CA GLU A 128 -15.55 3.09 2.88
C GLU A 128 -16.12 2.12 3.93
N ARG A 129 -16.21 0.83 3.59
CA ARG A 129 -16.71 -0.21 4.50
C ARG A 129 -15.95 -0.32 5.83
N HIS A 130 -14.70 0.15 5.87
CA HIS A 130 -13.85 0.08 7.06
C HIS A 130 -13.89 1.37 7.88
N VAL A 131 -14.33 2.49 7.30
CA VAL A 131 -14.20 3.83 7.89
C VAL A 131 -14.91 3.94 9.24
N SER A 132 -16.19 3.54 9.31
CA SER A 132 -16.97 3.67 10.55
C SER A 132 -16.36 2.86 11.70
N VAL A 133 -16.05 1.58 11.44
CA VAL A 133 -15.49 0.66 12.43
C VAL A 133 -14.12 1.14 12.92
N LEU A 134 -13.25 1.57 12.02
CA LEU A 134 -11.92 2.04 12.40
C LEU A 134 -11.93 3.41 13.06
N THR A 135 -12.85 4.30 12.67
CA THR A 135 -13.04 5.59 13.35
C THR A 135 -13.39 5.37 14.81
N GLU A 136 -14.29 4.44 15.11
CA GLU A 136 -14.65 4.13 16.49
C GLU A 136 -13.47 3.52 17.26
N ARG A 137 -12.75 2.57 16.64
CA ARG A 137 -11.52 2.03 17.24
C ARG A 137 -10.46 3.11 17.52
N LEU A 138 -10.30 4.08 16.64
CA LEU A 138 -9.37 5.21 16.88
C LEU A 138 -9.81 6.02 18.10
N ARG A 139 -11.11 6.27 18.29
CA ARG A 139 -11.66 6.93 19.48
C ARG A 139 -11.44 6.12 20.74
N GLU A 140 -11.69 4.81 20.71
CA GLU A 140 -11.41 3.89 21.82
C GLU A 140 -9.93 3.92 22.22
N HIS A 141 -9.03 4.09 21.25
CA HIS A 141 -7.60 4.27 21.48
C HIS A 141 -7.19 5.69 21.86
N GLY A 142 -8.14 6.62 22.02
CA GLY A 142 -7.91 7.96 22.56
C GLY A 142 -7.71 9.06 21.52
N VAL A 143 -7.91 8.79 20.22
CA VAL A 143 -7.91 9.84 19.19
C VAL A 143 -9.17 10.67 19.35
N SER A 144 -9.01 11.91 19.83
CA SER A 144 -10.13 12.85 19.94
C SER A 144 -10.55 13.34 18.55
N PRO A 145 -11.83 13.27 18.18
CA PRO A 145 -12.34 13.84 16.92
C PRO A 145 -12.36 15.38 16.92
N ASP A 146 -12.32 16.00 18.10
CA ASP A 146 -12.42 17.45 18.26
C ASP A 146 -11.05 18.15 18.27
N ARG A 147 -9.96 17.39 18.07
CA ARG A 147 -8.58 17.89 18.03
C ARG A 147 -7.92 17.46 16.74
N TRP A 148 -7.11 18.35 16.17
CA TRP A 148 -6.22 17.98 15.09
C TRP A 148 -5.13 17.02 15.59
N PHE A 149 -4.63 16.18 14.71
CA PHE A 149 -3.55 15.25 15.02
C PHE A 149 -2.52 15.20 13.90
N CYS A 150 -1.30 14.81 14.24
CA CYS A 150 -0.28 14.44 13.28
C CYS A 150 0.02 12.94 13.38
N ILE A 151 0.26 12.32 12.23
CA ILE A 151 0.80 10.96 12.18
C ILE A 151 2.32 11.08 12.19
N MET A 152 2.96 10.37 13.11
CA MET A 152 4.40 10.32 13.17
C MET A 152 4.91 8.88 13.09
N HIS A 153 5.74 8.61 12.08
CA HIS A 153 6.47 7.37 11.93
C HIS A 153 7.95 7.62 12.27
N CYS A 154 8.41 7.11 13.40
CA CYS A 154 9.82 7.17 13.79
C CYS A 154 10.48 5.85 13.49
N ARG A 155 11.57 5.86 12.72
CA ARG A 155 12.53 4.76 12.73
C ARG A 155 13.69 5.16 13.62
N ASP A 156 14.09 4.26 14.49
CA ASP A 156 15.33 4.37 15.27
C ASP A 156 16.26 3.20 14.92
N GLU A 157 17.48 3.26 15.46
CA GLU A 157 18.51 2.23 15.35
C GLU A 157 18.06 0.85 15.88
N SER A 158 16.99 0.78 16.68
CA SER A 158 16.51 -0.46 17.30
C SER A 158 15.62 -1.31 16.39
N TYR A 159 15.35 -0.84 15.16
CA TYR A 159 14.55 -1.58 14.20
C TYR A 159 15.22 -2.92 13.79
N PRO A 160 14.62 -4.08 14.11
CA PRO A 160 15.35 -5.37 14.13
C PRO A 160 15.65 -5.95 12.75
N TYR A 161 15.01 -5.44 11.70
CA TYR A 161 15.10 -6.06 10.36
C TYR A 161 16.02 -5.33 9.38
N ARG A 162 16.65 -4.22 9.80
CA ARG A 162 17.58 -3.48 8.95
C ARG A 162 18.71 -2.88 9.80
N PRO A 163 19.94 -2.82 9.27
CA PRO A 163 21.02 -2.11 9.94
C PRO A 163 20.66 -0.63 10.10
N GLY A 164 21.30 -0.01 11.10
CA GLY A 164 21.20 1.43 11.34
C GLY A 164 21.54 2.22 10.07
N ASN A 165 20.88 3.36 9.90
CA ASN A 165 21.05 4.25 8.77
C ASN A 165 20.86 5.70 9.23
N ASP A 166 21.96 6.46 9.28
CA ASP A 166 22.00 7.84 9.76
C ASP A 166 21.03 8.79 9.04
N PHE A 167 20.63 8.48 7.80
CA PHE A 167 19.66 9.30 7.05
C PHE A 167 18.19 9.00 7.39
N ARG A 168 17.90 7.84 7.98
CA ARG A 168 16.53 7.38 8.25
C ARG A 168 16.25 7.17 9.73
N ASP A 169 17.30 7.04 10.53
CA ASP A 169 17.20 6.82 11.96
C ASP A 169 17.26 8.19 12.66
N MET A 170 16.26 8.47 13.48
CA MET A 170 16.18 9.71 14.24
C MET A 170 16.45 9.41 15.72
N PRO A 171 17.19 10.28 16.45
CA PRO A 171 17.32 10.14 17.88
C PRO A 171 15.94 10.15 18.55
N HIS A 172 15.68 9.14 19.39
CA HIS A 172 14.38 8.98 20.06
C HIS A 172 13.98 10.21 20.89
N ALA A 173 14.96 10.93 21.46
CA ALA A 173 14.73 12.14 22.24
C ALA A 173 14.16 13.29 21.39
N ASP A 174 14.61 13.44 20.15
CA ASP A 174 14.17 14.52 19.25
C ASP A 174 12.69 14.34 18.89
N PHE A 175 12.29 13.10 18.65
CA PHE A 175 10.88 12.80 18.40
C PHE A 175 10.01 13.11 19.63
N ILE A 176 10.47 12.75 20.84
CA ILE A 176 9.73 13.08 22.08
C ILE A 176 9.59 14.60 22.21
N ALA A 177 10.63 15.37 21.89
CA ALA A 177 10.59 16.82 21.94
C ALA A 177 9.55 17.39 20.96
N VAL A 178 9.51 16.90 19.72
CA VAL A 178 8.48 17.29 18.75
C VAL A 178 7.07 16.90 19.21
N ALA A 179 6.91 15.71 19.79
CA ALA A 179 5.61 15.28 20.30
C ALA A 179 5.11 16.17 21.45
N ARG A 180 6.00 16.59 22.36
CA ARG A 180 5.67 17.56 23.41
C ARG A 180 5.25 18.90 22.85
N LEU A 181 6.01 19.45 21.90
CA LEU A 181 5.68 20.71 21.25
C LEU A 181 4.25 20.66 20.67
N ILE A 182 3.92 19.59 19.94
CA ILE A 182 2.60 19.42 19.32
C ILE A 182 1.48 19.34 20.35
N VAL A 183 1.69 18.56 21.41
CA VAL A 183 0.66 18.33 22.44
C VAL A 183 0.50 19.52 23.36
N ASP A 184 1.61 19.99 23.94
CA ASP A 184 1.61 20.92 25.08
C ASP A 184 1.48 22.38 24.62
N GLU A 185 2.06 22.73 23.46
CA GLU A 185 2.11 24.11 22.99
C GLU A 185 1.14 24.38 21.83
N LEU A 186 0.94 23.41 20.94
CA LEU A 186 0.08 23.59 19.75
C LEU A 186 -1.34 23.00 19.92
N GLY A 187 -1.59 22.31 21.04
CA GLY A 187 -2.90 21.73 21.37
C GLY A 187 -3.31 20.51 20.53
N GLY A 188 -2.42 19.98 19.71
CA GLY A 188 -2.65 18.82 18.84
C GLY A 188 -2.50 17.48 19.54
N GLN A 189 -2.67 16.41 18.76
CA GLN A 189 -2.40 15.03 19.19
C GLN A 189 -1.33 14.42 18.29
N VAL A 190 -0.55 13.51 18.83
CA VAL A 190 0.41 12.71 18.06
C VAL A 190 -0.08 11.28 18.01
N VAL A 191 -0.29 10.76 16.80
CA VAL A 191 -0.56 9.35 16.54
C VAL A 191 0.71 8.72 16.01
N ARG A 192 1.36 7.89 16.81
CA ARG A 192 2.53 7.14 16.40
C ARG A 192 2.12 5.86 15.68
N VAL A 193 2.74 5.64 14.52
CA VAL A 193 2.61 4.42 13.72
C VAL A 193 3.97 3.79 13.46
N GLY A 194 3.99 2.52 13.07
CA GLY A 194 5.16 1.78 12.65
C GLY A 194 5.27 0.40 13.31
N HIS A 195 6.50 -0.13 13.36
CA HIS A 195 6.73 -1.50 13.80
C HIS A 195 6.72 -1.63 15.34
N PRO A 196 6.05 -2.64 15.93
CA PRO A 196 5.94 -2.82 17.39
C PRO A 196 7.29 -2.98 18.11
N GLY A 197 8.30 -3.48 17.40
CA GLY A 197 9.67 -3.67 17.90
C GLY A 197 10.51 -2.40 18.02
N MET A 198 9.99 -1.23 17.62
CA MET A 198 10.67 0.06 17.82
C MET A 198 10.62 0.47 19.29
N ARG A 199 11.55 1.36 19.72
CA ARG A 199 11.63 1.84 21.11
C ARG A 199 10.30 2.44 21.56
N GLN A 200 9.93 2.18 22.82
CA GLN A 200 8.67 2.67 23.37
C GLN A 200 8.77 4.14 23.76
N PHE A 201 7.72 4.90 23.45
CA PHE A 201 7.59 6.27 23.92
C PHE A 201 7.13 6.32 25.37
N PRO A 202 7.55 7.35 26.14
CA PRO A 202 6.98 7.58 27.46
C PRO A 202 5.47 7.79 27.35
N LYS A 203 4.71 7.30 28.32
CA LYS A 203 3.27 7.59 28.40
C LYS A 203 3.08 9.09 28.57
N MET A 204 2.29 9.69 27.68
CA MET A 204 2.04 11.12 27.64
C MET A 204 0.62 11.35 27.13
N SER A 205 -0.14 12.22 27.80
CA SER A 205 -1.47 12.61 27.33
C SER A 205 -1.36 13.22 25.94
N GLY A 206 -2.24 12.87 25.00
CA GLY A 206 -2.17 13.36 23.62
C GLY A 206 -1.12 12.69 22.72
N LEU A 207 -0.27 11.79 23.25
CA LEU A 207 0.59 10.90 22.45
C LEU A 207 0.02 9.48 22.47
N LEU A 208 -0.47 9.03 21.32
CA LEU A 208 -1.17 7.78 21.12
C LEU A 208 -0.28 6.83 20.29
N ASP A 209 0.10 5.69 20.86
CA ASP A 209 0.99 4.73 20.19
C ASP A 209 0.21 3.54 19.61
N LEU A 210 -0.10 3.61 18.31
CA LEU A 210 -0.82 2.54 17.61
C LEU A 210 0.11 1.40 17.14
N SER A 211 1.43 1.60 17.16
CA SER A 211 2.40 0.62 16.65
C SER A 211 2.38 -0.73 17.39
N ARG A 212 1.81 -0.76 18.60
CA ARG A 212 1.71 -1.94 19.47
C ARG A 212 0.31 -2.48 19.63
N VAL A 213 -0.69 -1.86 19.00
CA VAL A 213 -2.05 -2.40 18.99
C VAL A 213 -2.05 -3.66 18.12
N PRO A 214 -2.55 -4.81 18.61
CA PRO A 214 -2.67 -6.02 17.79
C PRO A 214 -3.54 -5.78 16.55
N ASP A 215 -3.16 -6.38 15.42
CA ASP A 215 -3.90 -6.31 14.15
C ASP A 215 -4.29 -4.87 13.75
N SER A 216 -3.35 -3.95 13.95
CA SER A 216 -3.57 -2.50 13.79
C SER A 216 -3.16 -1.96 12.44
N PHE A 217 -2.76 -2.78 11.46
CA PHE A 217 -2.33 -2.24 10.17
C PHE A 217 -3.39 -1.33 9.53
N ALA A 218 -4.68 -1.72 9.60
CA ALA A 218 -5.77 -0.89 9.09
C ALA A 218 -6.07 0.34 9.96
N LEU A 219 -5.65 0.31 11.23
CA LEU A 219 -5.83 1.40 12.19
C LEU A 219 -4.71 2.45 12.09
N GLN A 220 -3.52 2.04 11.62
CA GLN A 220 -2.34 2.87 11.41
C GLN A 220 -2.35 3.55 10.04
#